data_AF-A0A7S2TBG7-F1
#
_entry.id   AF-A0A7S2TBG7-F1
#
_cell.length_a   1.000
_cell.length_b   1.000
_cell.length_c   1.000
_cell.angle_alpha   90.00
_cell.angle_beta   90.00
_cell.angle_gamma   90.00
#
_symmetry.space_group_name_H-M   'P 1'
#
loop_
_entity.id
_entity.type
_entity.pdbx_description
1 polymer ?
#
loop_
_entity_poly.entity_id
_entity_poly.type
_entity_poly.pdbx_seq_one_letter_code
_entity_poly.pdbx_strand_id
1 'polypeptide(L)'
;KAQDGFDYISLQDITCRPPGFTKWDKTIIKGSRGMLLSEFLEAFKAETGLNCKALNHPSSNVKDSKGSSKAIQQEPFGTTPQQVMQAPLLDTIKELYGEEVLGETCVSLDFDAADDDGNGFRLPQVVFKYVK
;
A
#
# COMPACT_ATOMS: atom_id res chain seq x y z
N LYS A 1 4.77 20.60 -2.50
CA LYS A 1 4.53 20.03 -1.16
C LYS A 1 3.07 19.61 -1.11
N ALA A 2 2.76 18.46 -0.53
CA ALA A 2 1.40 18.00 -0.33
C ALA A 2 0.69 18.96 0.64
N GLN A 3 -0.57 19.20 0.38
CA GLN A 3 -1.46 20.03 1.20
C GLN A 3 -2.69 19.19 1.51
N ASP A 4 -3.29 19.48 2.66
CA ASP A 4 -4.61 18.95 2.99
C ASP A 4 -5.60 19.34 1.88
N GLY A 5 -6.61 18.51 1.68
CA GLY A 5 -7.55 18.70 0.59
C GLY A 5 -8.85 17.98 0.86
N PHE A 6 -9.72 17.99 -0.14
CA PHE A 6 -11.00 17.31 -0.10
C PHE A 6 -11.01 16.25 -1.20
N ASP A 7 -11.35 15.02 -0.84
CA ASP A 7 -11.58 13.97 -1.83
C ASP A 7 -13.02 14.06 -2.32
N TYR A 8 -13.18 14.48 -3.58
CA TYR A 8 -14.48 14.64 -4.22
C TYR A 8 -15.17 13.29 -4.51
N ILE A 9 -14.45 12.17 -4.48
CA ILE A 9 -15.03 10.84 -4.68
C ILE A 9 -15.64 10.35 -3.37
N SER A 10 -14.88 10.40 -2.29
CA SER A 10 -15.32 9.94 -0.97
C SER A 10 -16.03 11.03 -0.15
N LEU A 11 -16.11 12.26 -0.65
CA LEU A 11 -16.74 13.43 -0.03
C LEU A 11 -16.25 13.70 1.40
N GLN A 12 -14.94 13.54 1.63
CA GLN A 12 -14.31 13.73 2.94
C GLN A 12 -13.05 14.60 2.85
N ASP A 13 -12.71 15.23 3.96
CA ASP A 13 -11.41 15.89 4.12
C ASP A 13 -10.30 14.84 4.16
N ILE A 14 -9.21 15.12 3.46
CA ILE A 14 -7.97 14.33 3.48
C ILE A 14 -6.86 15.18 4.10
N THR A 15 -6.27 14.63 5.16
CA THR A 15 -5.13 15.25 5.84
C THR A 15 -3.80 14.64 5.37
N CYS A 16 -2.80 15.48 5.13
CA CYS A 16 -1.44 15.03 4.81
C CYS A 16 -0.65 14.66 6.06
N ARG A 17 -0.03 13.49 6.06
CA ARG A 17 0.82 13.03 7.16
C ARG A 17 2.15 12.45 6.62
N PRO A 18 3.33 12.99 6.99
CA PRO A 18 3.51 14.23 7.75
C PRO A 18 3.09 15.47 6.91
N PRO A 19 2.67 16.57 7.55
CA PRO A 19 2.29 17.79 6.83
C PRO A 19 3.39 18.28 5.89
N GLY A 20 3.02 18.63 4.66
CA GLY A 20 3.94 19.26 3.71
C GLY A 20 4.97 18.34 3.02
N PHE A 21 4.80 17.01 3.10
CA PHE A 21 5.68 16.06 2.40
C PHE A 21 5.76 16.34 0.88
N THR A 22 6.82 15.87 0.24
CA THR A 22 7.11 16.05 -1.17
C THR A 22 7.02 14.71 -1.90
N LYS A 23 7.00 14.75 -3.24
CA LYS A 23 7.03 13.53 -4.06
C LYS A 23 8.30 12.68 -3.88
N TRP A 24 9.32 13.22 -3.22
CA TRP A 24 10.59 12.54 -2.96
C TRP A 24 10.61 11.85 -1.59
N ASP A 25 9.69 12.22 -0.70
CA ASP A 25 9.55 11.58 0.59
C ASP A 25 8.95 10.19 0.44
N LYS A 26 9.39 9.28 1.31
CA LYS A 26 9.00 7.88 1.29
C LYS A 26 8.73 7.37 2.69
N THR A 27 7.68 6.59 2.83
CA THR A 27 7.42 5.76 4.02
C THR A 27 8.06 4.40 3.77
N ILE A 28 9.08 4.06 4.55
CA ILE A 28 9.84 2.82 4.35
C ILE A 28 9.38 1.77 5.35
N ILE A 29 8.70 0.74 4.86
CA ILE A 29 8.38 -0.45 5.66
C ILE A 29 9.48 -1.48 5.44
N LYS A 30 10.15 -1.89 6.52
CA LYS A 30 11.26 -2.85 6.46
C LYS A 30 10.78 -4.24 6.85
N GLY A 31 11.22 -5.26 6.13
CA GLY A 31 10.93 -6.66 6.46
C GLY A 31 11.86 -7.66 5.78
N SER A 32 11.54 -8.94 5.91
CA SER A 32 12.20 -10.02 5.18
C SER A 32 11.45 -10.33 3.87
N ARG A 33 12.08 -11.07 2.95
CA ARG A 33 11.39 -11.54 1.74
C ARG A 33 10.20 -12.47 2.02
N GLY A 34 10.18 -13.12 3.18
CA GLY A 34 9.11 -14.01 3.62
C GLY A 34 8.01 -13.32 4.43
N MET A 35 8.06 -11.99 4.58
CA MET A 35 7.06 -11.24 5.33
C MET A 35 5.66 -11.45 4.74
N LEU A 36 4.72 -11.83 5.60
CA LEU A 36 3.33 -12.06 5.21
C LEU A 36 2.61 -10.74 4.94
N LEU A 37 1.54 -10.78 4.15
CA LEU A 37 0.69 -9.60 3.94
C LEU A 37 0.16 -9.04 5.27
N SER A 38 -0.29 -9.89 6.19
CA SER A 38 -0.76 -9.43 7.51
C SER A 38 0.33 -8.69 8.30
N GLU A 39 1.56 -9.22 8.31
CA GLU A 39 2.70 -8.61 8.99
C GLU A 39 3.07 -7.26 8.36
N PHE A 40 2.99 -7.15 7.03
CA PHE A 40 3.21 -5.88 6.35
C PHE A 40 2.16 -4.83 6.74
N LEU A 41 0.88 -5.20 6.81
CA LEU A 41 -0.21 -4.29 7.20
C LEU A 41 -0.07 -3.85 8.66
N GLU A 42 0.35 -4.73 9.56
CA GLU A 42 0.70 -4.39 10.94
C GLU A 42 1.88 -3.43 11.02
N ALA A 43 2.96 -3.70 10.26
CA ALA A 43 4.12 -2.82 10.20
C ALA A 43 3.79 -1.44 9.60
N PHE A 44 2.91 -1.40 8.59
CA PHE A 44 2.37 -0.15 8.04
C PHE A 44 1.64 0.65 9.11
N LYS A 45 0.74 0.00 9.88
CA LYS A 45 0.02 0.67 10.97
C LYS A 45 0.97 1.14 12.07
N ALA A 46 1.99 0.37 12.42
CA ALA A 46 2.99 0.75 13.41
C ALA A 46 3.80 1.99 12.96
N GLU A 47 4.20 2.06 11.69
CA GLU A 47 5.01 3.18 11.16
C GLU A 47 4.18 4.46 10.97
N THR A 48 2.93 4.32 10.52
CA THR A 48 2.10 5.46 10.08
C THR A 48 1.04 5.88 11.09
N GLY A 49 0.66 4.97 11.99
CA GLY A 49 -0.51 5.10 12.85
C GLY A 49 -1.85 4.98 12.12
N LEU A 50 -1.87 4.44 10.88
CA LEU A 50 -3.06 4.38 10.02
C LEU A 50 -3.31 2.96 9.52
N ASN A 51 -4.56 2.67 9.21
CA ASN A 51 -4.99 1.43 8.56
C ASN A 51 -4.79 1.53 7.05
N CYS A 52 -4.18 0.53 6.44
CA CYS A 52 -4.11 0.39 4.99
C CYS A 52 -5.44 -0.18 4.48
N LYS A 53 -6.22 0.64 3.77
CA LYS A 53 -7.56 0.31 3.27
C LYS A 53 -7.54 -0.30 1.89
N ALA A 54 -6.55 0.06 1.07
CA ALA A 54 -6.28 -0.63 -0.18
C ALA A 54 -4.77 -0.72 -0.37
N LEU A 55 -4.32 -1.80 -0.99
CA LEU A 55 -2.92 -2.03 -1.33
C LEU A 55 -2.84 -2.67 -2.71
N ASN A 56 -2.01 -2.11 -3.59
CA ASN A 56 -1.75 -2.64 -4.92
C ASN A 56 -0.35 -2.24 -5.40
N HIS A 57 0.14 -2.95 -6.42
CA HIS A 57 1.33 -2.50 -7.13
C HIS A 57 0.94 -1.41 -8.15
N PRO A 58 1.78 -0.40 -8.44
CA PRO A 58 1.49 0.63 -9.45
C PRO A 58 1.15 0.12 -10.85
N SER A 59 1.58 -1.10 -11.19
CA SER A 59 1.17 -1.75 -12.45
C SER A 59 -0.34 -2.03 -12.52
N SER A 60 -1.08 -2.05 -11.42
CA SER A 60 -2.55 -2.14 -11.47
C SER A 60 -3.20 -0.98 -12.23
N ASN A 61 -2.51 0.16 -12.30
CA ASN A 61 -2.96 1.37 -12.98
C ASN A 61 -2.50 1.45 -14.45
N VAL A 62 -1.72 0.47 -14.91
CA VAL A 62 -1.21 0.40 -16.28
C VAL A 62 -2.14 -0.48 -17.11
N LYS A 63 -2.78 0.11 -18.13
CA LYS A 63 -3.63 -0.63 -19.04
C LYS A 63 -2.82 -1.73 -19.74
N ASP A 64 -3.44 -2.90 -19.88
CA ASP A 64 -2.89 -4.08 -20.58
C ASP A 64 -1.67 -4.73 -19.91
N SER A 65 -1.26 -4.31 -18.70
CA SER A 65 -0.24 -5.03 -17.93
C SER A 65 -0.82 -6.24 -17.19
N LYS A 66 0.05 -7.19 -16.84
CA LYS A 66 -0.31 -8.27 -15.92
C LYS A 66 -0.75 -7.65 -14.59
N GLY A 67 -1.96 -7.99 -14.16
CA GLY A 67 -2.54 -7.47 -12.92
C GLY A 67 -3.19 -6.09 -13.01
N SER A 68 -3.43 -5.56 -14.22
CA SER A 68 -4.28 -4.37 -14.42
C SER A 68 -5.59 -4.51 -13.62
N SER A 69 -5.96 -3.46 -12.90
CA SER A 69 -7.15 -3.39 -12.03
C SER A 69 -7.21 -4.42 -10.89
N LYS A 70 -6.12 -5.14 -10.60
CA LYS A 70 -6.06 -6.04 -9.44
C LYS A 70 -5.53 -5.33 -8.20
N ALA A 71 -6.15 -5.62 -7.06
CA ALA A 71 -5.67 -5.23 -5.74
C ALA A 71 -5.03 -6.43 -5.01
N ILE A 72 -4.04 -6.15 -4.16
CA ILE A 72 -3.49 -7.12 -3.20
C ILE A 72 -4.45 -7.23 -2.00
N GLN A 73 -4.92 -6.08 -1.52
CA GLN A 73 -5.89 -5.94 -0.44
C GLN A 73 -6.81 -4.75 -0.73
N GLN A 74 -8.10 -4.87 -0.39
CA GLN A 74 -9.07 -3.77 -0.52
C GLN A 74 -10.19 -3.93 0.52
N GLU A 75 -10.44 -2.89 1.32
CA GLU A 75 -11.61 -2.73 2.20
C GLU A 75 -12.47 -1.56 1.70
N PRO A 76 -13.78 -1.48 2.03
CA PRO A 76 -14.62 -2.52 2.66
C PRO A 76 -15.15 -3.57 1.67
N PHE A 77 -14.85 -3.42 0.37
CA PHE A 77 -15.36 -4.29 -0.68
C PHE A 77 -14.50 -5.55 -0.81
N GLY A 78 -14.78 -6.52 0.07
CA GLY A 78 -14.17 -7.84 0.07
C GLY A 78 -13.17 -8.02 1.20
N THR A 79 -13.45 -8.90 2.16
CA THR A 79 -12.41 -9.33 3.10
C THR A 79 -11.31 -10.00 2.28
N THR A 80 -10.09 -9.47 2.36
CA THR A 80 -8.94 -10.14 1.74
C THR A 80 -8.90 -11.56 2.32
N PRO A 81 -8.97 -12.61 1.49
CA PRO A 81 -9.11 -13.97 1.99
C PRO A 81 -7.99 -14.26 2.99
N GLN A 82 -8.32 -14.96 4.08
CA GLN A 82 -7.34 -15.22 5.14
C GLN A 82 -6.09 -15.95 4.60
N GLN A 83 -6.24 -16.75 3.54
CA GLN A 83 -5.13 -17.37 2.83
C GLN A 83 -4.17 -16.34 2.20
N VAL A 84 -4.70 -15.26 1.61
CA VAL A 84 -3.89 -14.18 1.04
C VAL A 84 -3.23 -13.36 2.15
N MET A 85 -3.93 -13.12 3.26
CA MET A 85 -3.37 -12.45 4.44
C MET A 85 -2.16 -13.21 5.02
N GLN A 86 -2.17 -14.55 4.92
CA GLN A 86 -1.10 -15.43 5.39
C GLN A 86 -0.10 -15.82 4.29
N ALA A 87 -0.19 -15.23 3.10
CA ALA A 87 0.77 -15.44 2.02
C ALA A 87 1.94 -14.43 2.12
N PRO A 88 3.16 -14.81 1.72
CA PRO A 88 4.26 -13.85 1.58
C PRO A 88 3.89 -12.74 0.59
N LEU A 89 4.05 -11.48 1.00
CA LEU A 89 3.64 -10.31 0.20
C LEU A 89 4.28 -10.32 -1.19
N LEU A 90 5.58 -10.66 -1.28
CA LEU A 90 6.29 -10.69 -2.56
C LEU A 90 5.76 -11.78 -3.50
N ASP A 91 5.32 -12.91 -2.96
CA ASP A 91 4.74 -13.99 -3.76
C ASP A 91 3.37 -13.58 -4.29
N THR A 92 2.55 -12.91 -3.46
CA THR A 92 1.27 -12.34 -3.91
C THR A 92 1.48 -11.29 -5.02
N ILE A 93 2.47 -10.41 -4.89
CA ILE A 93 2.81 -9.42 -5.93
C ILE A 93 3.25 -10.14 -7.22
N LYS A 94 4.13 -11.14 -7.11
CA LYS A 94 4.62 -11.92 -8.25
C LYS A 94 3.49 -12.65 -8.98
N GLU A 95 2.56 -13.24 -8.25
CA GLU A 95 1.40 -13.93 -8.81
C GLU A 95 0.51 -12.94 -9.59
N LEU A 96 0.14 -11.83 -8.95
CA LEU A 96 -0.79 -10.85 -9.51
C LEU A 96 -0.20 -10.05 -10.67
N TYR A 97 1.05 -9.60 -10.55
CA TYR A 97 1.64 -8.59 -11.42
C TYR A 97 2.87 -9.06 -12.20
N GLY A 98 3.47 -10.19 -11.83
CA GLY A 98 4.70 -10.69 -12.46
C GLY A 98 5.95 -10.53 -11.59
N GLU A 99 7.02 -11.26 -11.91
CA GLU A 99 8.28 -11.19 -11.16
C GLU A 99 9.08 -9.94 -11.53
N GLU A 100 8.89 -9.44 -12.74
CA GLU A 100 9.56 -8.26 -13.30
C GLU A 100 9.23 -6.96 -12.56
N VAL A 101 8.13 -6.92 -11.80
CA VAL A 101 7.75 -5.75 -11.00
C VAL A 101 8.45 -5.72 -9.64
N LEU A 102 9.09 -6.83 -9.23
CA LEU A 102 9.85 -6.90 -8.00
C LEU A 102 11.24 -6.32 -8.22
N GLY A 103 11.64 -5.36 -7.38
CA GLY A 103 13.03 -4.93 -7.33
C GLY A 103 13.92 -5.96 -6.60
N GLU A 104 15.23 -5.76 -6.68
CA GLU A 104 16.18 -6.65 -5.99
C GLU A 104 16.04 -6.56 -4.46
N THR A 105 15.84 -5.34 -3.93
CA THR A 105 15.82 -5.06 -2.49
C THR A 105 14.60 -4.28 -2.01
N CYS A 106 13.73 -3.86 -2.93
CA CYS A 106 12.52 -3.13 -2.57
C CYS A 106 11.48 -3.13 -3.69
N VAL A 107 10.22 -2.89 -3.31
CA VAL A 107 9.10 -2.66 -4.23
C VAL A 107 8.29 -1.45 -3.74
N SER A 108 7.84 -0.61 -4.67
CA SER A 108 6.92 0.49 -4.38
C SER A 108 5.47 0.01 -4.42
N LEU A 109 4.65 0.53 -3.52
CA LEU A 109 3.24 0.16 -3.41
C LEU A 109 2.36 1.41 -3.44
N ASP A 110 1.25 1.28 -4.14
CA ASP A 110 0.13 2.23 -4.09
C ASP A 110 -0.84 1.74 -3.01
N PHE A 111 -1.47 2.70 -2.31
CA PHE A 111 -2.29 2.42 -1.14
C PHE A 111 -3.30 3.52 -0.88
N ASP A 112 -4.35 3.15 -0.15
CA ASP A 112 -5.25 4.08 0.54
C ASP A 112 -5.09 3.90 2.05
N ALA A 113 -5.04 5.01 2.79
CA ALA A 113 -4.84 4.99 4.24
C ALA A 113 -5.96 5.75 4.97
N ALA A 114 -6.44 5.20 6.07
CA ALA A 114 -7.41 5.85 6.93
C ALA A 114 -7.12 5.60 8.41
N ASP A 115 -7.57 6.48 9.30
CA ASP A 115 -7.53 6.22 10.75
C ASP A 115 -8.59 5.19 11.18
N ASP A 116 -8.76 5.00 12.48
CA ASP A 116 -9.75 4.06 13.05
C ASP A 116 -11.19 4.58 12.93
N ASP A 117 -11.38 5.89 12.74
CA ASP A 117 -12.67 6.53 12.50
C ASP A 117 -13.06 6.55 11.00
N GLY A 118 -12.15 6.12 10.13
CA GLY A 118 -12.35 6.03 8.69
C GLY A 118 -11.98 7.30 7.91
N ASN A 119 -11.38 8.29 8.56
CA ASN A 119 -10.95 9.51 7.88
C ASN A 119 -9.74 9.22 6.98
N GLY A 120 -9.79 9.66 5.72
CA GLY A 120 -8.72 9.47 4.74
C GLY A 120 -7.47 10.32 5.03
N PHE A 121 -6.30 9.72 4.83
CA PHE A 121 -5.01 10.41 4.96
C PHE A 121 -4.14 10.21 3.73
N ARG A 122 -3.40 11.27 3.38
CA ARG A 122 -2.37 11.22 2.34
C ARG A 122 -1.02 11.02 2.99
N LEU A 123 -0.30 9.99 2.56
CA LEU A 123 1.07 9.72 2.99
C LEU A 123 2.05 9.88 1.82
N PRO A 124 3.36 10.03 2.09
CA PRO A 124 4.41 9.83 1.09
C PRO A 124 4.33 8.44 0.44
N GLN A 125 5.05 8.25 -0.67
CA GLN A 125 5.12 6.94 -1.34
C GLN A 125 5.53 5.85 -0.34
N VAL A 126 4.82 4.72 -0.33
CA VAL A 126 5.19 3.58 0.49
C VAL A 126 6.12 2.67 -0.30
N VAL A 127 7.23 2.30 0.33
CA VAL A 127 8.20 1.36 -0.22
C VAL A 127 8.42 0.25 0.77
N PHE A 128 8.14 -0.97 0.33
CA PHE A 128 8.53 -2.16 1.07
C PHE A 128 10.00 -2.48 0.76
N LYS A 129 10.88 -2.34 1.74
CA LYS A 129 12.31 -2.63 1.65
C LYS A 129 12.60 -3.96 2.35
N TYR A 130 13.12 -4.93 1.59
CA TYR A 130 13.36 -6.28 2.07
C TYR A 130 14.83 -6.67 1.99
N VAL A 131 15.27 -7.38 3.02
CA VAL A 131 16.58 -8.03 3.07
C VAL A 131 16.42 -9.54 2.86
N LYS A 132 17.48 -10.17 2.33
CA LYS A 132 17.55 -11.63 2.18
C LYS A 132 17.35 -12.33 3.51
#